data_AF-A0A382GID4-F1
#
_entry.id   AF-A0A382GID4-F1
#
_cell.length_a   1.000
_cell.length_b   1.000
_cell.length_c   1.000
_cell.angle_alpha   90.00
_cell.angle_beta   90.00
_cell.angle_gamma   90.00
#
_symmetry.space_group_name_H-M   'P 1'
#
loop_
_entity.id
_entity.type
_entity.pdbx_description
1 polymer ?
#
loop_
_entity_poly.entity_id
_entity_poly.type
_entity_poly.pdbx_seq_one_letter_code
_entity_poly.pdbx_strand_id
1 'polypeptide(L)' 'VIGFGSHPSHGLKRGVVVNIEATVNSIQRAVEEAKLMAGCQIHSVYTGIA' A
#
# COMPACT_ATOMS: atom_id res chain seq x y z
N VAL A 1 3.21 -9.61 14.28
CA VAL A 1 2.84 -8.46 13.42
C VAL A 1 2.56 -7.28 14.34
N ILE A 2 3.27 -6.16 14.18
CA ILE A 2 3.17 -4.99 15.10
C ILE A 2 2.36 -3.82 14.52
N GLY A 3 2.04 -3.86 13.23
CA GLY A 3 1.18 -2.90 12.55
C GLY A 3 0.60 -3.53 11.29
N PHE A 4 -0.57 -3.04 10.87
CA PHE A 4 -1.29 -3.48 9.69
C PHE A 4 -1.85 -2.25 8.99
N GLY A 5 -1.99 -2.29 7.68
CA GLY A 5 -2.63 -1.21 6.92
C GLY A 5 -3.17 -1.76 5.63
N SER A 6 -4.35 -1.29 5.24
CA SER A 6 -5.06 -1.82 4.08
C SER A 6 -5.88 -0.72 3.43
N HIS A 7 -5.65 -0.52 2.14
CA HIS A 7 -6.37 0.47 1.37
C HIS A 7 -6.89 -0.14 0.07
N PRO A 8 -8.15 0.15 -0.33
CA PRO A 8 -8.65 -0.27 -1.63
C PRO A 8 -7.74 0.22 -2.77
N SER A 9 -7.42 -0.68 -3.69
CA SER A 9 -6.65 -0.34 -4.89
C SER A 9 -7.57 0.02 -6.04
N HIS A 10 -7.45 1.26 -6.52
CA HIS A 10 -8.20 1.75 -7.69
C HIS A 10 -7.35 1.80 -8.97
N GLY A 11 -6.05 1.54 -8.85
CA GLY A 11 -5.12 1.56 -9.98
C GLY A 11 -4.97 0.23 -10.72
N LEU A 12 -5.66 -0.82 -10.25
CA LEU A 12 -5.59 -2.18 -10.79
C LEU A 12 -6.90 -2.58 -11.47
N LYS A 13 -6.78 -3.28 -12.61
CA LYS A 13 -7.89 -3.91 -13.31
C LYS A 13 -7.47 -5.28 -13.82
N ARG A 14 -8.08 -6.34 -13.29
CA ARG A 14 -7.74 -7.75 -13.60
C ARG A 14 -6.24 -8.04 -13.39
N GLY A 15 -5.69 -7.60 -12.26
CA GLY A 15 -4.26 -7.72 -11.93
C GLY A 15 -3.37 -6.66 -12.57
N VAL A 16 -3.73 -6.18 -13.76
CA VAL A 16 -2.90 -5.21 -14.50
C VAL A 16 -3.05 -3.79 -13.93
N VAL A 17 -1.93 -3.08 -13.78
CA VAL A 17 -1.90 -1.65 -13.46
C VAL A 17 -2.45 -0.85 -14.63
N VAL A 18 -3.58 -0.19 -14.42
CA VAL A 18 -4.22 0.72 -15.40
C VAL A 18 -4.11 2.19 -15.00
N ASN A 19 -3.84 2.48 -13.73
CA ASN A 19 -3.54 3.83 -13.25
C ASN A 19 -2.49 3.76 -12.14
N ILE A 20 -1.26 4.14 -12.48
CA ILE A 20 -0.13 4.05 -11.55
C ILE A 20 -0.22 5.03 -10.39
N GLU A 21 -0.74 6.25 -10.61
CA GLU A 21 -0.89 7.25 -9.55
C GLU A 21 -1.86 6.76 -8.47
N ALA A 22 -2.99 6.19 -8.90
CA ALA A 22 -3.95 5.56 -7.99
C ALA A 22 -3.33 4.36 -7.24
N THR A 23 -2.55 3.51 -7.93
CA THR A 23 -1.83 2.40 -7.28
C THR A 23 -0.84 2.89 -6.22
N VAL A 24 -0.03 3.90 -6.55
CA VAL A 24 0.95 4.49 -5.63
C VAL A 24 0.24 5.10 -4.43
N ASN A 25 -0.87 5.81 -4.64
CA ASN A 25 -1.66 6.39 -3.54
C ASN A 25 -2.19 5.31 -2.59
N SER A 26 -2.78 4.23 -3.12
CA SER A 26 -3.27 3.12 -2.29
C SER A 26 -2.15 2.47 -1.47
N ILE A 27 -0.97 2.29 -2.06
CA ILE A 27 0.20 1.77 -1.35
C ILE A 27 0.63 2.73 -0.24
N GLN A 28 0.74 4.04 -0.54
CA GLN A 28 1.12 5.05 0.44
C GLN A 28 0.17 5.05 1.64
N ARG A 29 -1.15 5.00 1.41
CA ARG A 29 -2.16 4.95 2.47
C ARG A 29 -2.05 3.71 3.36
N ALA A 30 -1.90 2.54 2.75
CA ALA A 30 -1.70 1.30 3.50
C ALA A 30 -0.41 1.33 4.35
N VAL A 31 0.68 1.91 3.82
CA VAL A 31 1.93 2.08 4.57
C VAL A 31 1.78 3.08 5.71
N GLU A 32 1.02 4.17 5.51
CA GLU A 32 0.75 5.20 6.53
C GLU A 32 0.02 4.61 7.75
N GLU A 33 -1.02 3.81 7.50
CA GLU A 33 -1.76 3.09 8.55
C GLU A 33 -0.86 2.11 9.30
N ALA A 34 -0.07 1.31 8.57
CA ALA A 34 0.86 0.36 9.18
C ALA A 34 1.94 1.06 10.03
N LYS A 35 2.42 2.23 9.56
CA LYS A 35 3.40 3.06 10.28
C LYS A 35 2.84 3.60 11.59
N LEU A 36 1.60 4.13 11.55
CA LEU A 36 0.91 4.64 12.73
C LEU A 36 0.65 3.53 13.76
N MET A 37 0.17 2.37 13.32
CA MET A 37 -0.06 1.23 14.21
C MET A 37 1.22 0.66 14.82
N ALA A 38 2.28 0.55 14.03
CA ALA A 38 3.56 0.01 14.49
C ALA A 38 4.41 0.99 15.32
N GLY A 39 4.08 2.29 15.29
CA GLY A 39 4.84 3.32 15.99
C GLY A 39 6.30 3.44 15.52
N CYS A 40 6.61 2.99 14.30
CA CYS A 40 7.98 2.95 13.76
C CYS A 40 8.05 3.57 12.37
N GLN A 41 9.25 3.88 11.87
CA GLN A 41 9.41 4.33 10.49
C GLN A 41 9.61 3.15 9.53
N ILE A 42 8.84 3.16 8.44
CA ILE A 42 8.97 2.19 7.35
C ILE A 42 9.83 2.83 6.24
N HIS A 43 10.98 2.21 5.94
CA HIS A 43 11.94 2.72 4.94
C HIS A 43 11.82 2.01 3.59
N SER A 44 11.40 0.75 3.60
CA SER A 44 11.22 -0.07 2.41
C SER A 44 10.06 -1.05 2.62
N VAL A 45 9.40 -1.42 1.54
CA VAL A 45 8.29 -2.37 1.53
C VAL A 45 8.41 -3.29 0.33
N TYR A 46 7.93 -4.51 0.47
CA TYR A 46 7.74 -5.44 -0.64
C TYR A 46 6.28 -5.38 -1.07
N THR A 47 6.05 -5.24 -2.38
CA THR A 47 4.71 -5.30 -2.94
C THR A 47 4.67 -6.28 -4.11
N GLY A 48 3.59 -7.04 -4.19
CA GLY A 48 3.30 -7.93 -5.31
C GLY A 48 2.23 -7.31 -6.20
N ILE A 49 2.39 -7.45 -7.51
CA ILE A 49 1.37 -7.09 -8.50
C ILE A 49 0.83 -8.41 -9.07
N ALA A 50 -0.50 -8.53 -9.13
CA ALA A 50 -1.20 -9.75 -9.55
C ALA A 50 -1.49 -9.79 -11.05
#